data_AF-P27355-F1
#
_entry.id   AF-P27355-F1
#
_cell.length_a   1.000
_cell.length_b   1.000
_cell.length_c   1.000
_cell.angle_alpha   90.00
_cell.angle_beta   90.00
_cell.angle_gamma   90.00
#
_symmetry.space_group_name_H-M   'P 1'
#
loop_
_entity.id
_entity.type
_entity.pdbx_description
1 polymer ?
#
loop_
_entity_poly.entity_id
_entity_poly.type
_entity_poly.pdbx_seq_one_letter_code
_entity_poly.pdbx_strand_id
1 'polypeptide(L)'
;MAKREPIHDNSIRTEWEAKIAKLTSVDQATKFIQDFRLAYTSPFRKSYDIDVDYQYIERKIEEKLSVLKTEKLPVADLITKATTGEDRAAVEATWIAKIKAAKSKYEADGIHIEFRQLYKPPVLPVNVFLRTDAALGTVLMEIRNTDYYGTPLEGLRKEPGVKVLHLQA
;
A
#
# COMPACT_ATOMS: atom_id res chain seq x y z
N MET A 1 1.24 -29.12 2.86
CA MET A 1 0.86 -27.77 3.35
C MET A 1 0.27 -27.93 4.74
N ALA A 2 0.66 -27.09 5.69
CA ALA A 2 -0.03 -27.05 6.99
C ALA A 2 -1.50 -26.64 6.80
N LYS A 3 -2.38 -27.08 7.70
CA LYS A 3 -3.84 -26.88 7.60
C LYS A 3 -4.18 -25.40 7.80
N ARG A 4 -4.97 -24.82 6.88
CA ARG A 4 -5.58 -23.50 7.05
C ARG A 4 -6.72 -23.57 8.07
N GLU A 5 -6.86 -22.52 8.85
CA GLU A 5 -8.04 -22.26 9.67
C GLU A 5 -9.24 -21.81 8.81
N PRO A 6 -10.46 -21.69 9.38
CA PRO A 6 -11.61 -21.17 8.64
C PRO A 6 -11.36 -19.79 8.03
N ILE A 7 -12.03 -19.51 6.90
CA ILE A 7 -11.73 -18.36 6.05
C ILE A 7 -12.04 -17.02 6.74
N HIS A 8 -13.15 -16.95 7.49
CA HIS A 8 -13.68 -15.67 7.99
C HIS A 8 -13.45 -15.42 9.47
N ASP A 9 -13.22 -16.47 10.25
CA ASP A 9 -12.95 -16.42 11.68
C ASP A 9 -11.82 -17.42 12.00
N ASN A 10 -10.67 -16.89 12.42
CA ASN A 10 -9.46 -17.66 12.67
C ASN A 10 -8.54 -16.94 13.65
N SER A 11 -7.60 -17.70 14.23
CA SER A 11 -6.70 -17.20 15.27
C SER A 11 -5.82 -16.03 14.81
N ILE A 12 -5.40 -16.02 13.54
CA ILE A 12 -4.59 -14.95 12.97
C ILE A 12 -5.37 -13.62 13.00
N ARG A 13 -6.60 -13.61 12.51
CA ARG A 13 -7.46 -12.41 12.53
C ARG A 13 -7.73 -11.95 13.95
N THR A 14 -8.07 -12.87 14.86
CA THR A 14 -8.32 -12.55 16.28
C THR A 14 -7.09 -11.95 16.96
N GLU A 15 -5.89 -12.50 16.71
CA GLU A 15 -4.64 -11.99 17.27
C GLU A 15 -4.36 -10.55 16.79
N TRP A 16 -4.58 -10.29 15.50
CA TRP A 16 -4.40 -8.96 14.93
C TRP A 16 -5.44 -7.96 15.44
N GLU A 17 -6.71 -8.35 15.58
CA GLU A 17 -7.73 -7.51 16.21
C GLU A 17 -7.35 -7.15 17.66
N ALA A 18 -6.77 -8.08 18.43
CA ALA A 18 -6.27 -7.81 19.76
C ALA A 18 -5.10 -6.80 19.79
N LYS A 19 -4.24 -6.77 18.75
CA LYS A 19 -3.21 -5.74 18.58
C LYS A 19 -3.83 -4.38 18.25
N ILE A 20 -4.80 -4.36 17.33
CA ILE A 20 -5.50 -3.16 16.87
C ILE A 20 -6.28 -2.49 18.01
N ALA A 21 -6.89 -3.26 18.90
CA ALA A 21 -7.63 -2.76 20.05
C ALA A 21 -6.78 -1.90 21.00
N LYS A 22 -5.46 -2.12 21.04
CA LYS A 22 -4.51 -1.38 21.90
C LYS A 22 -4.05 -0.05 21.31
N LEU A 23 -4.48 0.30 20.10
CA LEU A 23 -4.14 1.59 19.48
C LEU A 23 -4.98 2.72 20.10
N THR A 24 -4.32 3.74 20.68
CA THR A 24 -5.01 4.82 21.43
C THR A 24 -4.79 6.21 20.86
N SER A 25 -3.86 6.40 19.92
CA SER A 25 -3.58 7.68 19.28
C SER A 25 -3.47 7.55 17.76
N VAL A 26 -3.68 8.67 17.07
CA VAL A 26 -3.55 8.76 15.60
C VAL A 26 -2.14 8.40 15.17
N ASP A 27 -1.10 8.96 15.79
CA ASP A 27 0.29 8.70 15.44
C ASP A 27 0.66 7.21 15.56
N GLN A 28 0.24 6.57 16.65
CA GLN A 28 0.47 5.14 16.88
C GLN A 28 -0.20 4.30 15.79
N ALA A 29 -1.47 4.61 15.47
CA ALA A 29 -2.22 3.89 14.46
C ALA A 29 -1.73 4.18 13.02
N THR A 30 -1.25 5.39 12.73
CA THR A 30 -0.58 5.75 11.46
C THR A 30 0.68 4.91 11.26
N LYS A 31 1.55 4.88 12.28
CA LYS A 31 2.76 4.04 12.22
C LYS A 31 2.39 2.56 12.04
N PHE A 32 1.43 2.07 12.81
CA PHE A 32 1.00 0.67 12.77
C PHE A 32 0.47 0.28 11.38
N ILE A 33 -0.36 1.11 10.74
CA ILE A 33 -0.91 0.79 9.42
C ILE A 33 0.14 0.88 8.31
N GLN A 34 1.07 1.84 8.39
CA GLN A 34 2.17 1.94 7.43
C GLN A 34 3.12 0.75 7.54
N ASP A 35 3.53 0.39 8.77
CA ASP A 35 4.35 -0.80 9.02
C ASP A 35 3.65 -2.07 8.54
N PHE A 36 2.33 -2.21 8.78
CA PHE A 36 1.53 -3.32 8.29
C PHE A 36 1.52 -3.42 6.76
N ARG A 37 1.26 -2.31 6.06
CA ARG A 37 1.16 -2.29 4.60
C ARG A 37 2.50 -2.59 3.94
N LEU A 38 3.59 -2.05 4.47
CA LEU A 38 4.95 -2.37 4.00
C LEU A 38 5.30 -3.84 4.23
N ALA A 39 4.83 -4.44 5.32
CA ALA A 39 5.15 -5.82 5.65
C ALA A 39 4.36 -6.85 4.84
N TYR A 40 3.06 -6.61 4.58
CA TYR A 40 2.14 -7.67 4.13
C TYR A 40 1.36 -7.38 2.85
N THR A 41 1.52 -6.20 2.24
CA THR A 41 0.77 -5.83 1.03
C THR A 41 1.67 -5.59 -0.17
N SER A 42 1.13 -5.76 -1.38
CA SER A 42 1.83 -5.66 -2.68
C SER A 42 2.78 -6.83 -2.99
N PRO A 43 3.25 -6.98 -4.24
CA PRO A 43 4.28 -7.97 -4.58
C PRO A 43 5.61 -7.77 -3.83
N PHE A 44 5.91 -6.53 -3.42
CA PHE A 44 7.13 -6.16 -2.66
C PHE A 44 6.98 -6.33 -1.14
N ARG A 45 5.92 -6.99 -0.67
CA ARG A 45 5.73 -7.26 0.76
C ARG A 45 6.90 -8.03 1.35
N LYS A 46 7.24 -7.74 2.61
CA LYS A 46 8.32 -8.41 3.34
C LYS A 46 7.96 -9.84 3.72
N SER A 47 6.68 -10.16 3.87
CA SER A 47 6.20 -11.49 4.25
C SER A 47 4.86 -11.81 3.61
N TYR A 48 4.68 -13.09 3.26
CA TYR A 48 3.43 -13.70 2.80
C TYR A 48 2.77 -14.57 3.90
N ASP A 49 3.24 -14.49 5.15
CA ASP A 49 2.81 -15.38 6.24
C ASP A 49 1.30 -15.28 6.56
N ILE A 50 0.70 -14.12 6.29
CA ILE A 50 -0.73 -13.83 6.50
C ILE A 50 -1.46 -13.49 5.20
N ASP A 51 -1.05 -14.07 4.07
CA ASP A 51 -1.56 -13.73 2.73
C ASP A 51 -3.10 -13.84 2.59
N VAL A 52 -3.71 -14.81 3.28
CA VAL A 52 -5.18 -15.02 3.22
C VAL A 52 -5.97 -14.20 4.25
N ASP A 53 -5.28 -13.41 5.08
CA ASP A 53 -5.89 -12.64 6.17
C ASP A 53 -5.57 -11.15 6.10
N TYR A 54 -4.48 -10.74 5.42
CA TYR A 54 -3.98 -9.37 5.50
C TYR A 54 -5.01 -8.33 5.02
N GLN A 55 -5.84 -8.65 4.02
CA GLN A 55 -6.84 -7.71 3.51
C GLN A 55 -7.93 -7.42 4.54
N TYR A 56 -8.38 -8.45 5.27
CA TYR A 56 -9.32 -8.29 6.36
C TYR A 56 -8.69 -7.51 7.52
N ILE A 57 -7.45 -7.86 7.88
CA ILE A 57 -6.72 -7.18 8.95
C ILE A 57 -6.49 -5.70 8.59
N GLU A 58 -6.09 -5.40 7.34
CA GLU A 58 -5.92 -4.03 6.84
C GLU A 58 -7.20 -3.22 7.07
N ARG A 59 -8.36 -3.75 6.66
CA ARG A 59 -9.66 -3.12 6.89
C ARG A 59 -9.89 -2.79 8.36
N LYS A 60 -9.57 -3.69 9.29
CA LYS A 60 -9.77 -3.45 10.74
C LYS A 60 -8.82 -2.37 11.28
N ILE A 61 -7.60 -2.28 10.76
CA ILE A 61 -6.67 -1.20 11.10
C ILE A 61 -7.20 0.14 10.55
N GLU A 62 -7.71 0.15 9.31
CA GLU A 62 -8.31 1.33 8.67
C GLU A 62 -9.52 1.85 9.46
N GLU A 63 -10.44 0.96 9.87
CA GLU A 63 -11.58 1.31 10.73
C GLU A 63 -11.11 1.98 12.02
N LYS A 64 -10.13 1.37 12.71
CA LYS A 64 -9.60 1.91 13.97
C LYS A 64 -8.93 3.28 13.81
N LEU A 65 -8.06 3.44 12.81
CA LEU A 65 -7.40 4.72 12.55
C LEU A 65 -8.43 5.79 12.13
N SER A 66 -9.43 5.44 11.33
CA SER A 66 -10.47 6.38 10.91
C SER A 66 -11.27 6.92 12.09
N VAL A 67 -11.67 6.06 13.03
CA VAL A 67 -12.35 6.46 14.27
C VAL A 67 -11.45 7.36 15.13
N LEU A 68 -10.18 6.97 15.32
CA LEU A 68 -9.21 7.80 16.07
C LEU A 68 -9.05 9.19 15.45
N LYS A 69 -9.06 9.31 14.11
CA LYS A 69 -9.02 10.63 13.45
C LYS A 69 -10.22 11.47 13.84
N THR A 70 -11.44 10.93 13.72
CA THR A 70 -12.67 11.67 14.03
C THR A 70 -12.80 12.04 15.50
N GLU A 71 -12.20 11.27 16.41
CA GLU A 71 -12.21 11.55 17.85
C GLU A 71 -11.10 12.50 18.31
N LYS A 72 -9.95 12.51 17.63
CA LYS A 72 -8.72 13.14 18.15
C LYS A 72 -8.21 14.32 17.32
N LEU A 73 -8.58 14.42 16.05
CA LEU A 73 -8.11 15.50 15.18
C LEU A 73 -9.15 16.61 15.05
N PRO A 74 -8.70 17.89 14.92
CA PRO A 74 -9.55 18.96 14.46
C PRO A 74 -10.16 18.62 13.09
N VAL A 75 -11.41 19.02 12.85
CA VAL A 75 -12.12 18.77 11.58
C VAL A 75 -11.34 19.30 10.37
N ALA A 76 -10.66 20.44 10.52
CA ALA A 76 -9.83 21.00 9.46
C ALA A 76 -8.73 20.01 9.02
N ASP A 77 -8.06 19.35 9.98
CA ASP A 77 -6.97 18.41 9.72
C ASP A 77 -7.45 17.14 9.00
N LEU A 78 -8.73 16.74 9.17
CA LEU A 78 -9.32 15.63 8.42
C LEU A 78 -9.34 15.88 6.91
N ILE A 79 -9.36 17.16 6.52
CA ILE A 79 -9.47 17.59 5.13
C ILE A 79 -8.12 18.00 4.56
N THR A 80 -7.26 18.65 5.36
CA THR A 80 -6.02 19.31 4.92
C THR A 80 -4.74 18.51 5.18
N LYS A 81 -4.72 17.53 6.10
CA LYS A 81 -3.50 16.81 6.47
C LYS A 81 -3.59 15.31 6.24
N ALA A 82 -2.43 14.68 6.04
CA ALA A 82 -2.25 13.26 6.28
C ALA A 82 -2.16 12.99 7.79
N THR A 83 -2.43 11.76 8.22
CA THR A 83 -2.31 11.37 9.64
C THR A 83 -0.86 11.23 10.13
N THR A 84 0.11 11.46 9.24
CA THR A 84 1.52 11.68 9.56
C THR A 84 1.81 13.11 10.02
N GLY A 85 0.84 14.02 9.91
CA GLY A 85 0.98 15.45 10.18
C GLY A 85 1.37 16.29 8.96
N GLU A 86 1.74 15.65 7.84
CA GLU A 86 2.10 16.33 6.60
C GLU A 86 0.88 17.00 5.94
N ASP A 87 1.09 18.12 5.27
CA ASP A 87 0.07 18.73 4.42
C ASP A 87 -0.23 17.83 3.21
N ARG A 88 -1.52 17.63 2.93
CA ARG A 88 -1.96 16.72 1.86
C ARG A 88 -1.47 17.13 0.47
N ALA A 89 -1.36 18.42 0.18
CA ALA A 89 -0.93 18.93 -1.12
C ALA A 89 0.58 18.79 -1.28
N ALA A 90 1.34 18.91 -0.19
CA ALA A 90 2.77 18.61 -0.18
C ALA A 90 3.05 17.11 -0.44
N VAL A 91 2.26 16.20 0.15
CA VAL A 91 2.35 14.76 -0.15
C VAL A 91 2.07 14.51 -1.64
N GLU A 92 0.96 15.03 -2.16
CA GLU A 92 0.61 14.90 -3.58
C GLU A 92 1.74 15.39 -4.50
N ALA A 93 2.25 16.60 -4.27
CA ALA A 93 3.31 17.19 -5.07
C ALA A 93 4.60 16.34 -5.04
N THR A 94 4.95 15.82 -3.86
CA THR A 94 6.16 15.01 -3.67
C THR A 94 6.10 13.72 -4.49
N TRP A 95 5.01 12.96 -4.39
CA TRP A 95 4.90 11.67 -5.07
C TRP A 95 4.71 11.80 -6.58
N ILE A 96 3.98 12.82 -7.03
CA ILE A 96 3.86 13.12 -8.47
C ILE A 96 5.23 13.54 -9.05
N ALA A 97 6.01 14.35 -8.33
CA ALA A 97 7.35 14.72 -8.78
C ALA A 97 8.28 13.49 -8.85
N LYS A 98 8.22 12.60 -7.85
CA LYS A 98 9.00 11.35 -7.83
C LYS A 98 8.74 10.50 -9.07
N ILE A 99 7.47 10.22 -9.41
CA ILE A 99 7.16 9.33 -10.54
C ILE A 99 7.50 9.97 -11.89
N LYS A 100 7.35 11.30 -12.02
CA LYS A 100 7.75 12.03 -13.23
C LYS A 100 9.25 12.01 -13.48
N ALA A 101 10.05 11.78 -12.44
CA ALA A 101 11.49 11.62 -12.52
C ALA A 101 11.95 10.16 -12.69
N ALA A 102 11.03 9.19 -12.70
CA ALA A 102 11.36 7.77 -12.86
C ALA A 102 11.95 7.50 -14.25
N LYS A 103 13.04 6.73 -14.30
CA LYS A 103 13.78 6.45 -15.54
C LYS A 103 13.42 5.11 -16.18
N SER A 104 12.62 4.30 -15.49
CA SER A 104 12.20 2.98 -15.97
C SER A 104 10.83 2.60 -15.43
N LYS A 105 10.17 1.64 -16.10
CA LYS A 105 8.91 1.04 -15.61
C LYS A 105 9.04 0.43 -14.22
N TYR A 106 10.21 -0.11 -13.89
CA TYR A 106 10.51 -0.73 -12.59
C TYR A 106 10.62 0.30 -11.46
N GLU A 107 11.27 1.43 -11.72
CA GLU A 107 11.32 2.55 -10.78
C GLU A 107 9.93 3.16 -10.55
N ALA A 108 9.18 3.41 -11.64
CA ALA A 108 7.84 3.95 -11.56
C ALA A 108 6.88 3.03 -10.77
N ASP A 109 7.03 1.71 -10.95
CA ASP A 109 6.29 0.71 -10.19
C ASP A 109 6.57 0.77 -8.70
N GLY A 110 7.85 0.81 -8.32
CA GLY A 110 8.26 0.94 -6.91
C GLY A 110 7.64 2.19 -6.26
N ILE A 111 7.68 3.33 -6.97
CA ILE A 111 7.14 4.60 -6.48
C ILE A 111 5.62 4.53 -6.29
N HIS A 112 4.87 4.04 -7.28
CA HIS A 112 3.40 4.00 -7.19
C HIS A 112 2.94 3.00 -6.12
N ILE A 113 3.59 1.84 -6.01
CA ILE A 113 3.27 0.85 -4.98
C ILE A 113 3.57 1.40 -3.58
N GLU A 114 4.73 2.01 -3.38
CA GLU A 114 5.12 2.56 -2.07
C GLU A 114 4.20 3.71 -1.65
N PHE A 115 3.78 4.59 -2.57
CA PHE A 115 2.77 5.61 -2.31
C PHE A 115 1.49 5.00 -1.71
N ARG A 116 0.98 3.93 -2.35
CA ARG A 116 -0.24 3.26 -1.88
C ARG A 116 -0.03 2.58 -0.53
N GLN A 117 1.14 1.98 -0.28
CA GLN A 117 1.44 1.37 1.02
C GLN A 117 1.50 2.42 2.13
N LEU A 118 2.06 3.60 1.86
CA LEU A 118 2.24 4.64 2.88
C LEU A 118 1.02 5.53 3.08
N TYR A 119 0.25 5.82 2.02
CA TYR A 119 -0.76 6.90 2.03
C TYR A 119 -2.18 6.47 1.71
N LYS A 120 -2.46 5.18 1.46
CA LYS A 120 -3.85 4.73 1.29
C LYS A 120 -4.72 5.19 2.49
N PRO A 121 -5.96 5.65 2.26
CA PRO A 121 -6.85 6.05 3.33
C PRO A 121 -6.94 4.97 4.43
N PRO A 122 -7.05 5.37 5.71
CA PRO A 122 -7.33 6.71 6.19
C PRO A 122 -6.09 7.59 6.42
N VAL A 123 -4.89 7.20 5.96
CA VAL A 123 -3.67 8.02 6.15
C VAL A 123 -3.79 9.36 5.43
N LEU A 124 -4.02 9.36 4.11
CA LEU A 124 -4.26 10.57 3.33
C LEU A 124 -5.78 10.78 3.13
N PRO A 125 -6.28 12.03 3.06
CA PRO A 125 -7.68 12.29 2.73
C PRO A 125 -8.04 11.69 1.36
N VAL A 126 -9.20 11.02 1.29
CA VAL A 126 -9.63 10.22 0.14
C VAL A 126 -9.56 11.00 -1.18
N ASN A 127 -10.05 12.25 -1.20
CA ASN A 127 -10.06 13.09 -2.39
C ASN A 127 -8.66 13.43 -2.91
N VAL A 128 -7.66 13.49 -2.03
CA VAL A 128 -6.26 13.71 -2.44
C VAL A 128 -5.64 12.41 -2.88
N PHE A 129 -5.83 11.35 -2.10
CA PHE A 129 -5.31 10.03 -2.46
C PHE A 129 -5.75 9.58 -3.85
N LEU A 130 -7.05 9.64 -4.16
CA LEU A 130 -7.56 9.13 -5.43
C LEU A 130 -7.05 9.92 -6.65
N ARG A 131 -6.96 11.25 -6.55
CA ARG A 131 -6.43 12.05 -7.66
C ARG A 131 -4.92 11.87 -7.83
N THR A 132 -4.18 11.74 -6.72
CA THR A 132 -2.75 11.44 -6.76
C THR A 132 -2.53 10.05 -7.36
N ASP A 133 -3.24 9.02 -6.88
CA ASP A 133 -3.18 7.65 -7.38
C ASP A 133 -3.47 7.56 -8.89
N ALA A 134 -4.47 8.30 -9.37
CA ALA A 134 -4.76 8.41 -10.80
C ALA A 134 -3.62 9.07 -11.59
N ALA A 135 -3.07 10.18 -11.09
CA ALA A 135 -1.95 10.87 -11.73
C ALA A 135 -0.68 9.99 -11.79
N LEU A 136 -0.40 9.23 -10.72
CA LEU A 136 0.68 8.24 -10.72
C LEU A 136 0.40 7.11 -11.72
N GLY A 137 -0.84 6.59 -11.73
CA GLY A 137 -1.27 5.54 -12.64
C GLY A 137 -1.14 5.91 -14.12
N THR A 138 -1.43 7.15 -14.49
CA THR A 138 -1.22 7.66 -15.87
C THR A 138 0.23 7.50 -16.30
N VAL A 139 1.18 8.04 -15.52
CA VAL A 139 2.61 7.97 -15.84
C VAL A 139 3.09 6.51 -15.87
N LEU A 140 2.63 5.69 -14.93
CA LEU A 140 3.00 4.28 -14.88
C LEU A 140 2.57 3.52 -16.15
N MET A 141 1.33 3.74 -16.59
CA MET A 141 0.80 3.09 -17.80
C MET A 141 1.50 3.58 -19.08
N GLU A 142 1.78 4.86 -19.19
CA GLU A 142 2.52 5.42 -20.33
C GLU A 142 3.90 4.76 -20.48
N ILE A 143 4.65 4.63 -19.38
CA ILE A 143 5.99 4.03 -19.40
C ILE A 143 5.92 2.51 -19.63
N ARG A 144 4.97 1.80 -19.01
CA ARG A 144 4.83 0.34 -19.18
C ARG A 144 4.42 -0.06 -20.59
N ASN A 145 3.52 0.71 -21.22
CA ASN A 145 2.91 0.35 -22.49
C ASN A 145 3.75 0.79 -23.71
N THR A 146 4.78 1.61 -23.49
CA THR A 146 5.74 1.95 -24.53
C THR A 146 6.60 0.72 -24.85
N ASP A 147 6.58 0.28 -26.12
CA ASP A 147 7.28 -0.92 -26.60
C ASP A 147 6.98 -2.18 -25.75
N TYR A 148 5.71 -2.37 -25.41
CA TYR A 148 5.25 -3.40 -24.47
C TYR A 148 5.72 -4.82 -24.84
N TYR A 149 5.81 -5.14 -26.14
CA TYR A 149 6.23 -6.44 -26.66
C TYR A 149 7.71 -6.49 -27.10
N GLY A 150 8.46 -5.40 -26.91
CA GLY A 150 9.86 -5.31 -27.34
C GLY A 150 10.82 -6.20 -26.55
N THR A 151 10.46 -6.57 -25.31
CA THR A 151 11.26 -7.48 -24.48
C THR A 151 10.71 -8.91 -24.55
N PRO A 152 11.49 -9.92 -24.99
CA PRO A 152 11.08 -11.32 -24.96
C PRO A 152 10.76 -11.82 -23.54
N LEU A 153 9.97 -12.90 -23.44
CA LEU A 153 9.61 -13.50 -22.15
C LEU A 153 10.85 -13.93 -21.34
N GLU A 154 11.91 -14.40 -21.99
CA GLU A 154 13.17 -14.76 -21.34
C GLU A 154 13.84 -13.54 -20.67
N GLY A 155 13.75 -12.37 -21.30
CA GLY A 155 14.23 -11.10 -20.74
C GLY A 155 13.34 -10.62 -19.60
N LEU A 156 12.01 -10.63 -19.82
CA LEU A 156 11.02 -10.25 -18.81
C LEU A 156 10.98 -11.18 -17.59
N ARG A 157 11.51 -12.41 -17.67
CA ARG A 157 11.73 -13.26 -16.49
C ARG A 157 12.96 -12.83 -15.69
N LYS A 158 13.99 -12.31 -16.36
CA LYS A 158 15.24 -11.87 -15.73
C LYS A 158 15.13 -10.49 -15.10
N GLU A 159 14.46 -9.54 -15.76
CA GLU A 159 14.40 -8.14 -15.31
C GLU A 159 13.74 -7.97 -13.92
N PRO A 160 12.57 -8.57 -13.61
CA PRO A 160 11.99 -8.55 -12.27
C PRO A 160 12.68 -9.51 -11.28
N GLY A 161 13.61 -10.36 -11.76
CA GLY A 161 14.36 -11.30 -10.94
C GLY A 161 13.59 -12.53 -10.48
N VAL A 162 12.67 -13.07 -11.31
CA VAL A 162 11.91 -14.27 -10.89
C VAL A 162 12.79 -15.51 -10.85
N LYS A 163 12.53 -16.40 -9.89
CA LYS A 163 13.06 -17.77 -9.91
C LYS A 163 12.12 -18.65 -10.74
N VAL A 164 12.57 -19.04 -11.93
CA VAL A 164 11.81 -19.94 -12.81
C VAL A 164 11.83 -21.34 -12.23
N LEU A 165 10.67 -21.84 -11.76
CA LEU A 165 10.56 -23.18 -11.15
C LEU A 165 10.32 -24.29 -12.17
N HIS A 166 9.55 -23.99 -13.22
CA HIS A 166 9.21 -24.94 -14.26
C HIS A 166 8.79 -24.17 -15.53
N LEU A 167 9.19 -24.67 -16.71
CA LEU A 167 8.71 -24.22 -18.02
C LEU A 167 8.20 -25.46 -18.76
N GLN A 168 6.89 -25.51 -18.99
CA GLN A 168 6.29 -26.56 -19.79
C GLN A 168 6.60 -26.32 -21.28
N ALA A 169 6.88 -27.40 -22.00
CA ALA A 169 7.09 -27.42 -23.44
C ALA A 169 5.77 -27.40 -24.22
#